data_AF-A0A661VVR8-F1
#
_entry.id   AF-A0A661VVR8-F1
#
_cell.length_a   1.000
_cell.length_b   1.000
_cell.length_c   1.000
_cell.angle_alpha   90.00
_cell.angle_beta   90.00
_cell.angle_gamma   90.00
#
_symmetry.space_group_name_H-M   'P 1'
#
loop_
_entity.id
_entity.type
_entity.pdbx_description
1 polymer ?
#
loop_
_entity_poly.entity_id
_entity_poly.type
_entity_poly.pdbx_seq_one_letter_code
_entity_poly.pdbx_strand_id
1 'polypeptide(L)'
;MATYIIVFAGVLFLALVGTPLARKLGLHLHAVDQPDPTRKVHTVPTPRLGGVAIFLSTLIATLFLGEQYKINQLAGILVGSAFVSLLGLWDDRFSLSPW
;
A
#
# COMPACT_ATOMS: atom_id res chain seq x y z
N MET A 1 -1.72 19.08 -16.17
CA MET A 1 -0.88 17.96 -16.69
C MET A 1 0.45 17.84 -15.96
N ALA A 2 1.25 18.90 -15.86
CA ALA A 2 2.54 18.86 -15.13
C ALA A 2 2.39 18.38 -13.68
N THR A 3 1.42 18.90 -12.93
CA THR A 3 1.13 18.49 -11.54
C THR A 3 0.90 16.98 -11.41
N TYR A 4 0.11 16.38 -12.29
CA TYR A 4 -0.15 14.93 -12.25
C TYR A 4 1.11 14.10 -12.52
N ILE A 5 1.98 14.55 -13.42
CA ILE A 5 3.27 13.90 -13.69
C ILE A 5 4.19 14.00 -12.46
N ILE A 6 4.23 15.17 -11.81
CA ILE A 6 5.04 15.40 -10.60
C ILE A 6 4.53 14.51 -9.46
N VAL A 7 3.22 14.46 -9.23
CA VAL A 7 2.61 13.58 -8.22
C VAL A 7 2.94 12.13 -8.53
N PHE A 8 2.73 11.68 -9.77
CA PHE A 8 3.03 10.31 -10.18
C PHE A 8 4.51 9.95 -9.96
N ALA A 9 5.43 10.81 -10.40
CA ALA A 9 6.86 10.62 -10.19
C ALA A 9 7.22 10.59 -8.70
N GLY A 10 6.59 11.44 -7.89
CA GLY A 10 6.72 11.44 -6.43
C GLY A 10 6.23 10.14 -5.79
N VAL A 11 5.04 9.66 -6.17
CA VAL A 11 4.50 8.36 -5.72
C VAL A 11 5.44 7.24 -6.10
N LEU A 12 5.90 7.19 -7.36
CA LEU A 12 6.80 6.17 -7.86
C LEU A 12 8.11 6.15 -7.07
N PHE A 13 8.72 7.30 -6.86
CA PHE A 13 9.95 7.43 -6.09
C PHE A 13 9.77 6.96 -4.63
N LEU A 14 8.73 7.46 -3.96
CA LEU A 14 8.43 7.07 -2.59
C LEU A 14 8.10 5.58 -2.47
N ALA A 15 7.40 5.00 -3.44
CA ALA A 15 7.10 3.58 -3.46
C ALA A 15 8.36 2.74 -3.67
N LEU A 16 9.24 3.11 -4.61
CA LEU A 16 10.50 2.41 -4.86
C LEU A 16 11.40 2.38 -3.61
N VAL A 17 11.43 3.47 -2.83
CA VAL A 17 12.19 3.53 -1.58
C VAL A 17 11.43 2.87 -0.42
N GLY A 18 10.11 3.02 -0.37
CA GLY A 18 9.24 2.53 0.69
C GLY A 18 9.04 1.02 0.66
N THR A 19 8.96 0.39 -0.50
CA THR A 19 8.77 -1.06 -0.64
C THR A 19 9.89 -1.90 0.03
N PRO A 20 11.19 -1.62 -0.14
CA PRO A 20 12.23 -2.36 0.58
C PRO A 20 12.19 -2.09 2.10
N LEU A 21 11.76 -0.91 2.55
CA LEU A 21 11.56 -0.63 3.97
C LEU A 21 10.38 -1.43 4.53
N ALA A 22 9.24 -1.46 3.83
CA ALA A 22 8.09 -2.27 4.19
C ALA A 22 8.42 -3.77 4.18
N ARG A 23 9.29 -4.23 3.28
CA ARG A 23 9.82 -5.61 3.31
C ARG A 23 10.53 -5.89 4.64
N LYS A 24 11.45 -5.02 5.04
CA LYS A 24 12.18 -5.17 6.33
C LYS A 24 11.23 -5.14 7.52
N LEU A 25 10.31 -4.19 7.54
CA LEU A 25 9.29 -4.09 8.60
C LEU A 25 8.39 -5.32 8.65
N GLY A 26 8.01 -5.87 7.49
CA GLY A 26 7.17 -7.07 7.43
C GLY A 26 7.87 -8.30 8.01
N LEU A 27 9.18 -8.42 7.79
CA LEU A 27 9.99 -9.46 8.43
C LEU A 27 10.09 -9.25 9.96
N HIS A 28 10.32 -8.01 10.41
CA HIS A 28 10.41 -7.71 11.86
C HIS A 28 9.08 -7.91 12.60
N LEU A 29 7.96 -7.54 11.98
CA LEU A 29 6.63 -7.65 12.55
C LEU A 29 6.02 -9.05 12.38
N HIS A 30 6.77 -10.01 11.81
CA HIS A 30 6.28 -11.34 11.45
C HIS A 30 5.02 -11.31 10.56
N ALA A 31 4.82 -10.21 9.82
CA ALA A 31 3.76 -10.04 8.83
C ALA A 31 4.18 -10.66 7.49
N VAL A 32 4.43 -11.97 7.54
CA VAL A 32 4.91 -12.77 6.42
C VAL A 32 3.89 -13.81 6.01
N ASP A 33 3.73 -13.98 4.71
CA ASP A 33 3.01 -15.11 4.15
C ASP A 33 3.90 -16.35 4.16
N GLN A 34 3.37 -17.46 4.68
CA GLN A 34 4.06 -18.74 4.63
C GLN A 34 3.79 -19.45 3.30
N PRO A 35 4.81 -20.08 2.71
CA PRO A 35 4.65 -20.86 1.49
C PRO A 35 3.67 -22.00 1.70
N ASP A 36 2.76 -22.19 0.75
CA ASP A 36 1.79 -23.28 0.71
C ASP A 36 1.99 -24.04 -0.61
N PRO A 37 2.49 -25.28 -0.59
CA PRO A 37 2.77 -26.06 -1.79
C PRO A 37 1.54 -26.30 -2.67
N THR A 38 0.34 -26.21 -2.10
CA THR A 38 -0.92 -26.52 -2.80
C THR A 38 -1.51 -25.31 -3.53
N ARG A 39 -1.16 -24.08 -3.11
CA ARG A 39 -1.80 -22.85 -3.62
C ARG A 39 -0.82 -21.73 -3.99
N LYS A 40 0.41 -21.75 -3.49
CA LYS A 40 1.35 -20.62 -3.59
C LYS A 40 2.62 -21.00 -4.34
N VAL A 41 3.03 -20.12 -5.25
CA VAL A 41 4.22 -20.31 -6.11
C VAL A 41 5.52 -19.98 -5.38
N HIS A 42 5.47 -19.16 -4.33
CA HIS A 42 6.65 -18.80 -3.56
C HIS A 42 7.06 -19.92 -2.60
N THR A 43 8.35 -20.22 -2.58
CA THR A 43 8.96 -21.24 -1.70
C THR A 43 9.59 -20.64 -0.44
N VAL A 44 9.65 -19.31 -0.36
CA VAL A 44 10.20 -18.55 0.77
C VAL A 44 9.13 -17.66 1.39
N PRO A 45 9.18 -17.38 2.71
CA PRO A 45 8.24 -16.46 3.33
C PRO A 45 8.27 -15.07 2.68
N THR A 46 7.11 -14.59 2.23
CA THR A 46 6.98 -13.29 1.52
C THR A 46 6.28 -12.25 2.39
N PRO A 47 6.89 -11.08 2.67
CA PRO A 47 6.25 -10.02 3.46
C PRO A 47 4.98 -9.46 2.83
N ARG A 48 3.93 -9.23 3.65
CA ARG A 48 2.61 -8.74 3.19
C ARG A 48 2.44 -7.21 3.21
N LEU A 49 3.43 -6.46 3.70
CA LEU A 49 3.30 -5.00 3.89
C LEU A 49 3.54 -4.14 2.63
N GLY A 50 3.63 -4.74 1.44
CA GLY A 50 3.87 -4.01 0.19
C GLY A 50 2.76 -3.00 -0.14
N GLY A 51 1.50 -3.38 0.07
CA GLY A 51 0.34 -2.49 -0.15
C GLY A 51 0.38 -1.24 0.72
N VAL A 52 0.83 -1.36 1.97
CA VAL A 52 0.99 -0.23 2.91
C VAL A 52 2.01 0.78 2.38
N ALA A 53 3.14 0.32 1.84
CA ALA A 53 4.14 1.22 1.25
C ALA A 53 3.55 2.03 0.09
N ILE A 54 2.76 1.40 -0.79
CA ILE A 54 2.14 2.06 -1.94
C ILE A 54 1.06 3.06 -1.48
N PHE A 55 0.22 2.66 -0.52
CA PHE A 55 -0.82 3.54 0.03
C PHE A 55 -0.21 4.78 0.68
N LEU A 56 0.79 4.62 1.55
CA LEU A 56 1.47 5.74 2.19
C LEU A 56 2.18 6.63 1.17
N SER A 57 2.82 6.05 0.15
CA SER A 57 3.45 6.81 -0.93
C SER A 57 2.44 7.66 -1.70
N THR A 58 1.28 7.08 -2.01
CA THR A 58 0.16 7.77 -2.67
C THR A 58 -0.38 8.89 -1.80
N LEU A 59 -0.61 8.62 -0.51
CA LEU A 59 -1.13 9.58 0.44
C LEU A 59 -0.19 10.77 0.60
N ILE A 60 1.10 10.52 0.84
CA ILE A 60 2.12 11.56 1.04
C ILE A 60 2.26 12.39 -0.24
N ALA A 61 2.55 11.77 -1.40
CA ALA A 61 2.78 12.53 -2.62
C ALA A 61 1.53 13.34 -3.03
N THR A 62 0.33 12.80 -2.85
CA THR A 62 -0.90 13.52 -3.21
C THR A 62 -1.17 14.70 -2.28
N LEU A 63 -0.88 14.58 -0.98
CA LEU A 63 -1.07 15.68 -0.02
C LEU A 63 -0.04 16.81 -0.19
N PHE A 64 1.21 16.47 -0.51
CA PHE A 64 2.30 17.45 -0.57
C PHE A 64 2.57 18.01 -1.97
N LEU A 65 2.33 17.23 -3.03
CA LEU A 65 2.62 17.61 -4.42
C LEU A 65 1.35 17.81 -5.25
N GLY A 66 0.19 17.36 -4.75
CA GLY A 66 -1.08 17.46 -5.45
C GLY A 66 -1.70 18.86 -5.35
N GLU A 67 -2.46 19.23 -6.37
CA GLU A 67 -3.28 20.43 -6.32
C GLU A 67 -4.50 20.22 -5.43
N GLN A 68 -4.83 21.22 -4.62
CA GLN A 68 -5.95 21.16 -3.66
C GLN A 68 -7.31 21.54 -4.29
N TYR A 69 -7.41 21.52 -5.63
CA TYR A 69 -8.67 21.73 -6.32
C TYR A 69 -9.63 20.56 -6.03
N LYS A 70 -10.86 20.90 -5.60
CA LYS A 70 -11.91 19.94 -5.19
C LYS A 70 -11.50 19.04 -4.01
N ILE A 71 -10.99 19.65 -2.95
CA ILE A 71 -10.52 18.96 -1.74
C ILE A 71 -11.55 17.98 -1.14
N ASN A 72 -12.86 18.25 -1.25
CA ASN A 72 -13.90 17.34 -0.77
C ASN A 72 -13.91 16.00 -1.53
N GLN A 73 -13.68 16.04 -2.85
CA GLN A 73 -13.61 14.83 -3.68
C GLN A 73 -12.33 14.05 -3.38
N LEU A 74 -11.21 14.77 -3.25
CA LEU A 74 -9.93 14.18 -2.86
C LEU A 74 -10.03 13.52 -1.49
N ALA A 75 -10.62 14.20 -0.50
CA ALA A 75 -10.84 13.65 0.83
C ALA A 75 -11.71 12.39 0.79
N GLY A 76 -12.79 12.38 0.00
CA GLY A 76 -13.62 11.19 -0.19
C GLY A 76 -12.83 10.00 -0.75
N ILE A 77 -11.97 10.24 -1.76
CA ILE A 77 -11.10 9.21 -2.35
C ILE A 77 -10.07 8.71 -1.33
N LEU A 78 -9.43 9.60 -0.58
CA LEU A 78 -8.42 9.24 0.42
C LEU A 78 -9.04 8.47 1.58
N VAL A 79 -10.22 8.85 2.05
CA VAL A 79 -10.96 8.12 3.09
C VAL A 79 -11.37 6.74 2.57
N GLY A 80 -11.98 6.68 1.38
CA GLY A 80 -12.39 5.39 0.79
C GLY A 80 -11.21 4.43 0.56
N SER A 81 -10.10 4.94 0.02
CA SER A 81 -8.88 4.14 -0.17
C SER A 81 -8.24 3.73 1.16
N ALA A 82 -8.30 4.56 2.21
CA ALA A 82 -7.85 4.18 3.54
C ALA A 82 -8.70 3.02 4.09
N PHE A 83 -10.03 3.07 3.96
CA PHE A 83 -10.91 1.96 4.35
C PHE A 83 -10.58 0.67 3.62
N VAL A 84 -10.46 0.71 2.30
CA VAL A 84 -10.12 -0.47 1.49
C VAL A 84 -8.73 -1.01 1.87
N SER A 85 -7.74 -0.14 2.08
CA SER A 85 -6.40 -0.55 2.48
C SER A 85 -6.38 -1.19 3.87
N LEU A 86 -7.16 -0.67 4.81
CA LEU A 86 -7.27 -1.24 6.16
C LEU A 86 -7.98 -2.59 6.15
N LEU A 87 -9.05 -2.72 5.35
CA LEU A 87 -9.74 -3.99 5.17
C LEU A 87 -8.82 -5.04 4.51
N GLY A 88 -8.06 -4.65 3.48
CA GLY A 88 -7.06 -5.52 2.87
C GLY A 88 -5.99 -5.97 3.87
N LEU A 89 -5.52 -5.07 4.73
CA LEU A 89 -4.54 -5.41 5.78
C LEU A 89 -5.15 -6.31 6.87
N TRP A 90 -6.43 -6.13 7.18
CA TRP A 90 -7.17 -7.01 8.07
C TRP A 90 -7.26 -8.41 7.44
N ASP A 91 -7.71 -8.51 6.20
CA ASP A 91 -7.81 -9.80 5.49
C ASP A 91 -6.45 -10.50 5.39
N ASP A 92 -5.39 -9.75 5.07
CA ASP A 92 -4.02 -10.25 5.07
C ASP A 92 -3.58 -10.79 6.43
N ARG A 93 -4.12 -10.31 7.55
CA ARG A 93 -3.73 -10.80 8.88
C ARG A 93 -4.58 -11.99 9.34
N PHE A 94 -5.87 -11.98 9.02
CA PHE A 94 -6.83 -12.92 9.59
C PHE A 94 -7.32 -13.97 8.60
N SER A 95 -6.97 -13.87 7.32
CA SER A 95 -7.40 -14.77 6.24
C SER A 95 -8.91 -15.01 6.29
N LEU A 96 -9.68 -13.93 6.07
CA LEU A 96 -11.13 -13.93 6.29
C LEU A 96 -11.81 -14.91 5.34
N SER A 97 -12.93 -15.49 5.79
CA SER A 97 -13.74 -16.33 4.93
C SER A 97 -14.38 -15.49 3.81
N PRO A 98 -14.54 -16.04 2.60
CA PRO A 98 -15.27 -15.37 1.52
C PRO A 98 -16.80 -15.33 1.72
N TRP A 99 -17.28 -15.87 2.84
CA TRP A 99 -18.69 -16.00 3.23
C TRP A 99 -18.91 -15.41 4.62
#